data_AF-A0A5C4TKQ9-F1
#
_entry.id   AF-A0A5C4TKQ9-F1
#
_cell.length_a   1.000
_cell.length_b   1.000
_cell.length_c   1.000
_cell.angle_alpha   90.00
_cell.angle_beta   90.00
_cell.angle_gamma   90.00
#
_symmetry.space_group_name_H-M   'P 1'
#
loop_
_entity.id
_entity.type
_entity.pdbx_description
1 polymer ?
#
loop_
_entity_poly.entity_id
_entity_poly.type
_entity_poly.pdbx_seq_one_letter_code
_entity_poly.pdbx_strand_id
1 'polypeptide(L)'
;MTYIEPLVDCFRDVPTATKQTKVRIALANKKMTPSRGLIAASVTYTHEHQVSLDVFVNANCTSSIFNDSEIKLMEDDLFQCQELGVDGVIIGATTADHKIDEEAMDILIGASDGMEMFFSPAFADIDEKDWDKSIAWLIDHNFTGIVANQNLSALNQHLLKENSLRLIPLTKGAKDLAEVEAEFKPFICINQK
;
A
#
# COMPACT_ATOMS: atom_id res chain seq x y z
N MET A 1 6.22 -18.90 -2.21
CA MET A 1 7.21 -18.37 -1.24
C MET A 1 6.62 -17.09 -0.68
N THR A 2 6.53 -16.93 0.64
CA THR A 2 5.97 -15.73 1.30
C THR A 2 6.98 -14.59 1.23
N TYR A 3 6.53 -13.39 0.86
CA TYR A 3 7.31 -12.15 0.92
C TYR A 3 6.78 -11.34 2.11
N ILE A 4 7.67 -10.99 3.04
CA ILE A 4 7.31 -10.15 4.19
C ILE A 4 7.93 -8.79 3.94
N GLU A 5 7.08 -7.77 3.89
CA GLU A 5 7.43 -6.39 3.70
C GLU A 5 7.36 -5.68 5.06
N PRO A 6 8.49 -5.38 5.72
CA PRO A 6 8.45 -4.66 6.97
C PRO A 6 7.95 -3.23 6.71
N LEU A 7 6.96 -2.79 7.49
CA LEU A 7 6.55 -1.39 7.53
C LEU A 7 7.53 -0.61 8.41
N VAL A 8 8.26 0.31 7.81
CA VAL A 8 9.29 1.10 8.48
C VAL A 8 8.84 2.55 8.62
N ASP A 9 8.95 3.10 9.84
CA ASP A 9 8.62 4.50 10.12
C ASP A 9 9.85 5.42 10.17
N CYS A 10 11.06 4.86 10.20
CA CYS A 10 12.30 5.65 10.29
C CYS A 10 13.51 4.99 9.62
N PHE A 11 14.46 5.80 9.15
CA PHE A 11 15.61 5.31 8.37
C PHE A 11 16.48 4.30 9.13
N ARG A 12 16.53 4.37 10.47
CA ARG A 12 17.35 3.47 11.30
C ARG A 12 16.98 1.99 11.09
N ASP A 13 15.72 1.72 10.77
CA ASP A 13 15.22 0.35 10.67
C ASP A 13 15.38 -0.21 9.24
N VAL A 14 15.57 0.66 8.23
CA VAL A 14 15.76 0.27 6.81
C VAL A 14 16.95 -0.70 6.64
N PRO A 15 18.16 -0.44 7.18
CA PRO A 15 19.28 -1.40 7.11
C PRO A 15 19.03 -2.77 7.77
N THR A 16 18.12 -2.85 8.72
CA THR A 16 17.77 -4.12 9.37
C THR A 16 16.78 -4.89 8.52
N ALA A 17 15.80 -4.19 7.95
CA ALA A 17 14.81 -4.72 7.04
C ALA A 17 15.43 -5.34 5.77
N THR A 18 16.45 -4.71 5.18
CA THR A 18 17.10 -5.23 3.95
C THR A 18 17.86 -6.54 4.15
N LYS A 19 18.18 -6.94 5.39
CA LYS A 19 18.89 -8.20 5.69
C LYS A 19 17.97 -9.42 5.65
N GLN A 20 16.65 -9.22 5.66
CA GLN A 20 15.69 -10.29 5.52
C GLN A 20 15.58 -10.64 4.02
N THR A 21 15.80 -11.90 3.65
CA THR A 21 16.22 -12.30 2.29
C THR A 21 15.14 -12.30 1.20
N LYS A 22 13.98 -11.64 1.39
CA LYS A 22 12.80 -11.73 0.50
C LYS A 22 11.86 -10.52 0.58
N VAL A 23 12.35 -9.30 0.34
CA VAL A 23 11.68 -8.09 0.87
C VAL A 23 11.47 -7.03 -0.22
N ARG A 24 10.24 -6.51 -0.32
CA ARG A 24 9.99 -5.10 -0.62
C ARG A 24 9.78 -4.40 0.73
N ILE A 25 10.20 -3.16 0.92
CA ILE A 25 9.98 -2.44 2.18
C ILE A 25 8.82 -1.49 1.99
N ALA A 26 7.83 -1.49 2.90
CA ALA A 26 6.82 -0.44 2.94
C ALA A 26 7.30 0.69 3.87
N LEU A 27 7.35 1.93 3.39
CA LEU A 27 7.78 3.08 4.16
C LEU A 27 6.58 3.98 4.45
N ALA A 28 6.41 4.34 5.71
CA ALA A 28 5.37 5.27 6.15
C ALA A 28 5.92 6.22 7.22
N ASN A 29 5.13 7.21 7.63
CA ASN A 29 5.31 7.92 8.88
C ASN A 29 3.98 7.90 9.63
N LYS A 30 3.74 6.85 10.42
CA LYS A 30 2.46 6.66 11.14
C LYS A 30 1.24 6.75 10.20
N LYS A 31 1.31 6.04 9.06
CA LYS A 31 0.32 6.02 7.96
C LYS A 31 0.22 7.28 7.09
N MET A 32 1.08 8.28 7.29
CA MET A 32 1.20 9.44 6.41
C MET A 32 2.42 9.32 5.51
N THR A 33 2.50 10.16 4.47
CA THR A 33 3.68 10.24 3.61
C THR A 33 4.94 10.55 4.45
N PRO A 34 6.02 9.76 4.31
CA PRO A 34 7.31 10.07 4.94
C PRO A 34 7.90 11.37 4.36
N SER A 35 8.81 12.01 5.09
CA SER A 35 9.49 13.20 4.55
C SER A 35 10.34 12.85 3.33
N ARG A 36 10.44 13.78 2.37
CA ARG A 36 11.25 13.61 1.14
C ARG A 36 12.67 13.12 1.42
N GLY A 37 13.32 13.64 2.46
CA GLY A 37 14.67 13.23 2.85
C GLY A 37 14.75 11.78 3.35
N LEU A 38 13.71 11.30 4.04
CA LEU A 38 13.60 9.91 4.46
C LEU A 38 13.35 8.98 3.27
N ILE A 39 12.49 9.38 2.32
CA ILE A 39 12.26 8.64 1.08
C ILE A 39 13.57 8.52 0.30
N ALA A 40 14.24 9.65 0.02
CA ALA A 40 15.46 9.67 -0.79
C ALA A 40 16.60 8.79 -0.21
N ALA A 41 16.81 8.87 1.11
CA ALA A 41 17.81 8.04 1.79
C ALA A 41 17.43 6.56 1.73
N SER A 42 16.15 6.24 1.93
CA SER A 42 15.65 4.87 1.88
C SER A 42 15.81 4.28 0.50
N VAL A 43 15.36 4.97 -0.57
CA VAL A 43 15.49 4.52 -1.95
C VAL A 43 16.94 4.18 -2.27
N THR A 44 17.86 5.13 -2.03
CA THR A 44 19.30 4.95 -2.27
C THR A 44 19.80 3.68 -1.58
N TYR A 45 19.51 3.52 -0.28
CA TYR A 45 19.98 2.39 0.49
C TYR A 45 19.38 1.06 0.01
N THR A 46 18.07 1.03 -0.27
CA THR A 46 17.38 -0.19 -0.72
C THR A 46 17.85 -0.64 -2.09
N HIS A 47 18.05 0.30 -3.03
CA HIS A 47 18.51 0.00 -4.38
C HIS A 47 19.97 -0.50 -4.39
N GLU A 48 20.85 0.06 -3.55
CA GLU A 48 22.22 -0.47 -3.34
C GLU A 48 22.22 -1.94 -2.88
N HIS A 49 21.15 -2.38 -2.21
CA HIS A 49 20.99 -3.73 -1.69
C HIS A 49 20.02 -4.58 -2.53
N GLN A 50 19.61 -4.12 -3.72
CA GLN A 50 18.70 -4.82 -4.63
C GLN A 50 17.34 -5.16 -4.00
N VAL A 51 16.83 -4.26 -3.17
CA VAL A 51 15.52 -4.33 -2.51
C VAL A 51 14.63 -3.22 -3.07
N SER A 52 13.36 -3.54 -3.35
CA SER A 52 12.37 -2.54 -3.77
C SER A 52 11.76 -1.80 -2.57
N LEU A 53 11.34 -0.56 -2.78
CA LEU A 53 10.72 0.30 -1.78
C LEU A 53 9.33 0.75 -2.23
N ASP A 54 8.32 0.43 -1.43
CA ASP A 54 6.98 0.98 -1.50
C ASP A 54 6.79 2.14 -0.52
N VAL A 55 6.07 3.17 -0.92
CA VAL A 55 5.78 4.33 -0.05
C VAL A 55 4.28 4.47 0.17
N PHE A 56 3.86 4.56 1.44
CA PHE A 56 2.52 5.05 1.77
C PHE A 56 2.41 6.52 1.42
N VAL A 57 1.51 6.87 0.51
CA VAL A 57 1.22 8.27 0.18
C VAL A 57 -0.18 8.60 0.69
N ASN A 58 -0.23 9.50 1.67
CA ASN A 58 -1.46 9.80 2.40
C ASN A 58 -1.35 11.13 3.16
N ALA A 59 -2.37 11.99 3.02
CA ALA A 59 -2.40 13.33 3.60
C ALA A 59 -2.68 13.37 5.12
N ASN A 60 -3.42 12.40 5.66
CA ASN A 60 -3.73 12.34 7.09
C ASN A 60 -3.88 10.90 7.61
N CYS A 61 -3.74 10.69 8.92
CA CYS A 61 -3.74 9.35 9.51
C CYS A 61 -5.11 8.88 10.04
N THR A 62 -6.18 9.64 9.82
CA THR A 62 -7.47 9.48 10.50
C THR A 62 -8.65 9.16 9.59
N SER A 63 -8.59 9.55 8.31
CA SER A 63 -9.68 9.41 7.35
C SER A 63 -9.11 9.03 5.97
N SER A 64 -9.92 8.29 5.21
CA SER A 64 -9.68 7.99 3.78
C SER A 64 -10.50 8.90 2.85
N ILE A 65 -11.33 9.77 3.42
CA ILE A 65 -12.08 10.82 2.72
C ILE A 65 -11.25 12.10 2.79
N PHE A 66 -10.90 12.63 1.63
CA PHE A 66 -10.01 13.79 1.50
C PHE A 66 -10.73 14.94 0.80
N ASN A 67 -10.30 16.17 1.10
CA ASN A 67 -10.69 17.35 0.33
C ASN A 67 -9.67 17.63 -0.80
N ASP A 68 -10.01 18.53 -1.71
CA ASP A 68 -9.17 18.90 -2.86
C ASP A 68 -7.73 19.30 -2.49
N SER A 69 -7.54 19.97 -1.35
CA SER A 69 -6.20 20.40 -0.90
C SER A 69 -5.38 19.21 -0.38
N GLU A 70 -6.02 18.23 0.24
CA GLU A 70 -5.38 16.99 0.68
C GLU A 70 -5.04 16.10 -0.53
N ILE A 71 -5.93 15.99 -1.51
CA ILE A 71 -5.65 15.29 -2.77
C ILE A 71 -4.48 15.96 -3.51
N LYS A 72 -4.47 17.29 -3.59
CA LYS A 72 -3.37 18.02 -4.22
C LYS A 72 -2.04 17.80 -3.51
N LEU A 73 -2.05 17.72 -2.17
CA LEU A 73 -0.86 17.39 -1.38
C LEU A 73 -0.36 15.97 -1.69
N MET A 74 -1.27 14.99 -1.78
CA MET A 74 -0.91 13.62 -2.15
C MET A 74 -0.37 13.52 -3.59
N GLU A 75 -0.94 14.27 -4.53
CA GLU A 75 -0.45 14.37 -5.91
C GLU A 75 1.00 14.90 -5.95
N ASP A 76 1.29 15.98 -5.21
CA ASP A 76 2.63 16.55 -5.12
C ASP A 76 3.64 15.60 -4.42
N ASP A 77 3.18 14.79 -3.46
CA ASP A 77 3.98 13.73 -2.84
C ASP A 77 4.28 12.58 -3.83
N LEU A 78 3.34 12.24 -4.70
CA LEU A 78 3.54 11.21 -5.75
C LEU A 78 4.57 11.65 -6.78
N PHE A 79 4.53 12.91 -7.23
CA PHE A 79 5.57 13.46 -8.11
C PHE A 79 6.96 13.38 -7.46
N GLN A 80 7.07 13.66 -6.16
CA GLN A 80 8.33 13.50 -5.44
C GLN A 80 8.78 12.04 -5.36
N CYS A 81 7.85 11.10 -5.15
CA CYS A 81 8.16 9.66 -5.15
C CYS A 81 8.70 9.23 -6.52
N GLN A 82 8.07 9.67 -7.60
CA GLN A 82 8.49 9.41 -8.98
C GLN A 82 9.90 9.99 -9.24
N GLU A 83 10.14 11.25 -8.89
CA GLU A 83 11.45 11.90 -9.03
C GLU A 83 12.57 11.16 -8.29
N LEU A 84 12.25 10.57 -7.13
CA LEU A 84 13.22 9.86 -6.30
C LEU A 84 13.43 8.40 -6.73
N GLY A 85 12.63 7.88 -7.66
CA GLY A 85 12.72 6.50 -8.13
C GLY A 85 12.13 5.47 -7.15
N VAL A 86 11.03 5.83 -6.47
CA VAL A 86 10.25 4.87 -5.67
C VAL A 86 9.69 3.77 -6.59
N ASP A 87 9.70 2.51 -6.12
CA ASP A 87 9.29 1.36 -6.94
C ASP A 87 7.77 1.15 -6.96
N GLY A 88 7.08 1.51 -5.86
CA GLY A 88 5.64 1.42 -5.77
C GLY A 88 5.04 2.31 -4.67
N VAL A 89 3.73 2.49 -4.76
CA VAL A 89 2.98 3.40 -3.89
C VAL A 89 1.72 2.73 -3.37
N ILE A 90 1.42 3.01 -2.10
CA ILE A 90 0.20 2.57 -1.43
C ILE A 90 -0.69 3.79 -1.27
N ILE A 91 -1.75 3.85 -2.09
CA ILE A 91 -2.68 4.98 -2.21
C ILE A 91 -4.13 4.49 -2.12
N GLY A 92 -5.05 5.36 -1.70
CA GLY A 92 -6.47 5.02 -1.67
C GLY A 92 -7.30 6.13 -1.06
N ALA A 93 -8.36 6.52 -1.75
CA ALA A 93 -9.34 7.50 -1.34
C ALA A 93 -10.74 6.90 -1.43
N THR A 94 -11.58 7.20 -0.44
CA THR A 94 -12.98 6.78 -0.39
C THR A 94 -13.90 7.98 -0.18
N THR A 95 -15.15 7.79 -0.57
CA THR A 95 -16.22 8.78 -0.37
C THR A 95 -16.97 8.52 0.94
N ALA A 96 -17.73 9.52 1.41
CA ALA A 96 -18.63 9.36 2.55
C ALA A 96 -19.74 8.30 2.33
N ASP A 97 -19.96 7.90 1.07
CA ASP A 97 -20.93 6.86 0.69
C ASP A 97 -20.33 5.45 0.67
N HIS A 98 -19.15 5.24 1.29
CA HIS A 98 -18.49 3.94 1.40
C HIS A 98 -18.14 3.31 0.04
N LYS A 99 -17.61 4.14 -0.87
CA LYS A 99 -17.14 3.74 -2.21
C LYS A 99 -15.76 4.30 -2.47
N ILE A 100 -15.04 3.74 -3.44
CA ILE A 100 -13.84 4.37 -4.02
C ILE A 100 -14.21 5.77 -4.50
N ASP A 101 -13.38 6.75 -4.16
CA ASP A 101 -13.46 8.08 -4.73
C ASP A 101 -12.76 8.08 -6.09
N GLU A 102 -13.50 7.70 -7.13
CA GLU A 102 -12.95 7.50 -8.48
C GLU A 102 -12.31 8.81 -9.03
N GLU A 103 -12.89 9.98 -8.74
CA GLU A 103 -12.35 11.28 -9.18
C GLU A 103 -11.02 11.61 -8.50
N ALA A 104 -10.93 11.43 -7.18
CA ALA A 104 -9.68 11.60 -6.46
C ALA A 104 -8.63 10.57 -6.90
N MET A 105 -9.04 9.32 -7.11
CA MET A 105 -8.13 8.25 -7.50
C MET A 105 -7.58 8.46 -8.91
N ASP A 106 -8.35 8.98 -9.87
CA ASP A 106 -7.85 9.28 -11.22
C ASP A 106 -6.66 10.25 -11.19
N ILE A 107 -6.71 11.27 -10.31
CA ILE A 107 -5.61 12.22 -10.12
C ILE A 107 -4.37 11.50 -9.58
N LEU A 108 -4.55 10.69 -8.52
CA LEU A 108 -3.45 9.97 -7.89
C LEU A 108 -2.84 8.92 -8.81
N ILE A 109 -3.66 8.22 -9.60
CA ILE A 109 -3.20 7.25 -10.59
C ILE A 109 -2.35 7.95 -11.66
N GLY A 110 -2.82 9.10 -12.15
CA GLY A 110 -2.06 9.90 -13.12
C GLY A 110 -0.68 10.34 -12.60
N ALA A 111 -0.59 10.69 -11.31
CA ALA A 111 0.68 11.04 -10.66
C ALA A 111 1.55 9.83 -10.27
N SER A 112 1.01 8.60 -10.36
CA SER A 112 1.70 7.36 -10.00
C SER A 112 2.40 6.67 -11.18
N ASP A 113 2.48 7.31 -12.35
CA ASP A 113 3.00 6.69 -13.57
C ASP A 113 4.43 6.14 -13.40
N GLY A 114 4.64 4.91 -13.85
CA GLY A 114 5.90 4.18 -13.70
C GLY A 114 6.12 3.50 -12.35
N MET A 115 5.22 3.63 -11.37
CA MET A 115 5.27 2.96 -10.06
C MET A 115 4.23 1.84 -9.97
N GLU A 116 4.52 0.77 -9.24
CA GLU A 116 3.48 -0.23 -8.90
C GLU A 116 2.45 0.39 -7.93
N MET A 117 1.16 0.13 -8.15
CA MET A 117 0.10 0.70 -7.32
C MET A 117 -0.57 -0.36 -6.45
N PHE A 118 -0.73 -0.04 -5.18
CA PHE A 118 -1.49 -0.85 -4.22
C PHE A 118 -2.58 -0.01 -3.58
N PHE A 119 -3.78 -0.57 -3.48
CA PHE A 119 -4.88 0.11 -2.82
C PHE A 119 -4.68 0.03 -1.30
N SER A 120 -4.82 1.16 -0.62
CA SER A 120 -4.52 1.29 0.81
C SER A 120 -5.52 0.52 1.69
N PRO A 121 -5.26 0.41 3.01
CA PRO A 121 -6.21 -0.12 3.98
C PRO A 121 -7.59 0.56 4.00
N ALA A 122 -7.78 1.67 3.28
CA ALA A 122 -9.07 2.32 3.06
C ALA A 122 -10.11 1.39 2.42
N PHE A 123 -9.73 0.25 1.83
CA PHE A 123 -10.70 -0.73 1.32
C PHE A 123 -11.66 -1.22 2.40
N ALA A 124 -11.24 -1.19 3.67
CA ALA A 124 -12.07 -1.48 4.83
C ALA A 124 -13.30 -0.58 4.97
N ASP A 125 -13.25 0.63 4.39
CA ASP A 125 -14.33 1.62 4.46
C ASP A 125 -15.37 1.44 3.35
N ILE A 126 -15.16 0.49 2.42
CA ILE A 126 -16.07 0.20 1.30
C ILE A 126 -17.12 -0.83 1.72
N ASP A 127 -18.39 -0.57 1.37
CA ASP A 127 -19.50 -1.51 1.61
C ASP A 127 -19.24 -2.87 0.94
N GLU A 128 -19.42 -3.96 1.70
CA GLU A 128 -19.15 -5.33 1.22
C GLU A 128 -19.94 -5.70 -0.06
N LYS A 129 -21.17 -5.17 -0.19
CA LYS A 129 -22.00 -5.36 -1.38
C LYS A 129 -21.38 -4.80 -2.66
N ASP A 130 -20.45 -3.85 -2.53
CA ASP A 130 -19.80 -3.14 -3.63
C ASP A 130 -18.36 -3.62 -3.86
N TRP A 131 -17.88 -4.65 -3.13
CA TRP A 131 -16.52 -5.17 -3.26
C TRP A 131 -16.20 -5.70 -4.65
N ASP A 132 -17.07 -6.51 -5.24
CA ASP A 132 -16.83 -7.06 -6.58
C ASP A 132 -16.72 -5.93 -7.63
N LYS A 133 -17.54 -4.87 -7.52
CA LYS A 133 -17.44 -3.68 -8.37
C LYS A 133 -16.12 -2.95 -8.16
N SER A 134 -15.73 -2.77 -6.90
CA SER A 134 -14.51 -2.03 -6.52
C SER A 134 -13.24 -2.77 -6.94
N ILE A 135 -13.24 -4.10 -6.83
CA ILE A 135 -12.18 -4.99 -7.31
C ILE A 135 -12.04 -4.88 -8.83
N ALA A 136 -13.15 -4.95 -9.57
CA ALA A 136 -13.12 -4.78 -11.03
C ALA A 136 -12.54 -3.42 -11.44
N TRP A 137 -12.96 -2.35 -10.76
CA TRP A 137 -12.43 -1.00 -10.99
C TRP A 137 -10.91 -0.95 -10.76
N LEU A 138 -10.40 -1.52 -9.66
CA LEU A 138 -8.97 -1.57 -9.37
C LEU A 138 -8.17 -2.37 -10.43
N ILE A 139 -8.75 -3.44 -10.96
CA ILE A 139 -8.14 -4.22 -12.06
C ILE A 139 -8.04 -3.36 -13.32
N ASP A 140 -9.12 -2.69 -13.69
CA ASP A 140 -9.16 -1.84 -14.89
C ASP A 140 -8.17 -0.67 -14.83
N HIS A 141 -7.80 -0.25 -13.61
CA HIS A 141 -6.81 0.81 -13.36
C HIS A 141 -5.40 0.28 -13.03
N ASN A 142 -5.11 -1.00 -13.31
CA ASN A 142 -3.80 -1.63 -13.17
C ASN A 142 -3.21 -1.61 -11.75
N PHE A 143 -4.06 -1.69 -10.71
CA PHE A 143 -3.56 -1.98 -9.37
C PHE A 143 -2.97 -3.39 -9.31
N THR A 144 -1.93 -3.55 -8.51
CA THR A 144 -1.26 -4.84 -8.27
C THR A 144 -1.93 -5.61 -7.12
N GLY A 145 -2.49 -4.90 -6.14
CA GLY A 145 -3.11 -5.52 -4.99
C GLY A 145 -3.78 -4.56 -4.02
N ILE A 146 -4.36 -5.13 -2.98
CA ILE A 146 -5.08 -4.42 -1.92
C ILE A 146 -4.40 -4.71 -0.58
N VAL A 147 -3.94 -3.66 0.09
CA VAL A 147 -3.43 -3.73 1.46
C VAL A 147 -4.62 -3.74 2.42
N ALA A 148 -4.76 -4.76 3.26
CA ALA A 148 -5.90 -4.88 4.17
C ALA A 148 -5.48 -5.42 5.54
N ASN A 149 -6.16 -5.02 6.61
CA ASN A 149 -5.90 -5.47 7.98
C ASN A 149 -7.13 -6.11 8.66
N GLN A 150 -8.23 -6.24 7.93
CA GLN A 150 -9.50 -6.78 8.42
C GLN A 150 -10.21 -7.53 7.30
N ASN A 151 -11.13 -8.43 7.68
CA ASN A 151 -11.94 -9.23 6.76
C ASN A 151 -11.12 -9.99 5.69
N LEU A 152 -9.88 -10.39 6.02
CA LEU A 152 -8.91 -10.95 5.08
C LEU A 152 -9.44 -12.19 4.36
N SER A 153 -10.06 -13.13 5.08
CA SER A 153 -10.56 -14.38 4.52
C SER A 153 -11.69 -14.13 3.51
N ALA A 154 -12.61 -13.21 3.84
CA ALA A 154 -13.71 -12.83 2.96
C ALA A 154 -13.16 -12.13 1.71
N LEU A 155 -12.33 -11.10 1.88
CA LEU A 155 -11.72 -10.38 0.77
C LEU A 155 -10.91 -11.32 -0.15
N ASN A 156 -10.14 -12.25 0.43
CA ASN A 156 -9.38 -13.23 -0.35
C ASN A 156 -10.30 -14.11 -1.22
N GLN A 157 -11.48 -14.51 -0.74
CA GLN A 157 -12.44 -15.28 -1.54
C GLN A 157 -12.94 -14.49 -2.75
N HIS A 158 -13.12 -13.17 -2.61
CA HIS A 158 -13.47 -12.31 -3.74
C HIS A 158 -12.32 -12.18 -4.74
N LEU A 159 -11.09 -11.99 -4.27
CA LEU A 159 -9.91 -11.82 -5.13
C LEU A 159 -9.52 -13.08 -5.91
N LEU A 160 -9.73 -14.27 -5.33
CA LEU A 160 -9.57 -15.55 -6.05
C LEU A 160 -10.56 -15.71 -7.22
N LYS A 161 -11.62 -14.88 -7.24
CA LYS A 161 -12.54 -14.58 -8.36
C LYS A 161 -11.80 -14.35 -9.68
N GLU A 162 -10.90 -13.38 -9.61
CA GLU A 162 -10.41 -12.61 -10.76
C GLU A 162 -8.93 -12.88 -11.08
N ASN A 163 -8.19 -13.55 -10.18
CA ASN A 163 -6.77 -13.96 -10.31
C ASN A 163 -5.75 -12.86 -10.66
N SER A 164 -6.16 -11.59 -10.70
CA SER A 164 -5.34 -10.45 -11.13
C SER A 164 -4.80 -9.62 -9.96
N LEU A 165 -5.63 -9.34 -8.95
CA LEU A 165 -5.23 -8.60 -7.75
C LEU A 165 -4.74 -9.52 -6.63
N ARG A 166 -3.73 -9.05 -5.89
CA ARG A 166 -3.20 -9.73 -4.71
C ARG A 166 -3.76 -9.14 -3.42
N LEU A 167 -4.11 -10.00 -2.46
CA LEU A 167 -4.31 -9.58 -1.08
C LEU A 167 -2.95 -9.36 -0.42
N ILE A 168 -2.77 -8.20 0.23
CA ILE A 168 -1.58 -7.86 1.01
C ILE A 168 -1.99 -7.60 2.46
N PRO A 169 -1.93 -8.60 3.34
CA PRO A 169 -2.27 -8.43 4.75
C PRO A 169 -1.32 -7.44 5.43
N LEU A 170 -1.89 -6.54 6.21
CA LEU A 170 -1.19 -5.60 7.08
C LEU A 170 -1.29 -6.06 8.54
N THR A 171 -0.20 -6.59 9.09
CA THR A 171 -0.16 -7.21 10.42
C THR A 171 0.50 -6.29 11.46
N LYS A 172 0.04 -6.32 12.72
CA LYS A 172 0.54 -5.42 13.78
C LYS A 172 1.71 -6.01 14.59
N GLY A 173 1.98 -7.30 14.44
CA GLY A 173 3.14 -7.95 15.03
C GLY A 173 3.17 -9.47 14.79
N ALA A 174 4.18 -10.12 15.36
CA ALA A 174 4.50 -11.54 15.13
C ALA A 174 3.34 -12.53 15.31
N LYS A 175 2.40 -12.26 16.23
CA LYS A 175 1.24 -13.13 16.44
C LYS A 175 0.29 -13.09 15.23
N ASP A 176 -0.11 -11.89 14.82
CA ASP A 176 -0.97 -11.67 13.66
C ASP A 176 -0.30 -12.21 12.39
N LEU A 177 1.01 -12.00 12.24
CA LEU A 177 1.79 -12.56 11.14
C LEU A 177 1.69 -14.09 11.09
N ALA A 178 1.89 -14.78 12.21
CA ALA A 178 1.81 -16.24 12.27
C ALA A 178 0.40 -16.77 11.93
N GLU A 179 -0.65 -16.04 12.31
CA GLU A 179 -2.04 -16.38 11.96
C GLU A 179 -2.26 -16.25 10.44
N VAL A 180 -1.83 -15.13 9.84
CA VAL A 180 -1.94 -14.92 8.39
C VAL A 180 -1.09 -15.93 7.61
N GLU A 181 0.13 -16.26 8.06
CA GLU A 181 0.99 -17.27 7.43
C GLU A 181 0.41 -18.69 7.48
N ALA A 182 -0.39 -18.99 8.51
CA ALA A 182 -1.05 -20.28 8.65
C ALA A 182 -2.28 -20.40 7.72
N GLU A 183 -3.00 -19.30 7.54
CA GLU A 183 -4.26 -19.25 6.80
C GLU A 183 -4.06 -19.06 5.29
N PHE A 184 -3.11 -18.21 4.89
CA PHE A 184 -2.91 -17.82 3.49
C PHE A 184 -1.56 -18.35 2.97
N LYS A 185 -1.55 -19.09 1.85
CA LYS A 185 -0.30 -19.51 1.17
C LYS A 185 -0.50 -19.59 -0.35
N PRO A 186 0.34 -18.97 -1.21
CA PRO A 186 1.41 -17.98 -0.98
C PRO A 186 0.96 -16.52 -1.25
N PHE A 187 1.49 -15.53 -0.50
CA PHE A 187 1.13 -14.11 -0.66
C PHE A 187 2.25 -13.15 -0.19
N ILE A 188 2.08 -11.86 -0.45
CA ILE A 188 2.91 -10.73 0.03
C ILE A 188 2.24 -10.16 1.28
N CYS A 189 2.98 -9.89 2.37
CA CYS A 189 2.43 -9.35 3.63
C CYS A 189 3.19 -8.11 4.07
N ILE A 190 2.51 -7.03 4.47
CA ILE A 190 3.15 -5.89 5.15
C ILE A 190 3.08 -6.10 6.67
N ASN A 191 4.20 -6.11 7.37
CA ASN A 191 4.25 -6.34 8.82
C ASN A 191 4.82 -5.14 9.58
N GLN A 192 4.11 -4.66 10.59
CA GLN A 192 4.53 -3.51 11.39
C GLN A 192 5.63 -3.82 12.41
N LYS A 193 5.83 -5.10 12.82
CA LYS A 193 6.84 -5.54 13.81
C LYS A 193 7.25 -7.00 13.66
#